data_AF-A0A2U1QUA2-F1
#
_entry.id   AF-A0A2U1QUA2-F1
#
_cell.length_a   1.000
_cell.length_b   1.000
_cell.length_c   1.000
_cell.angle_alpha   90.00
_cell.angle_beta   90.00
_cell.angle_gamma   90.00
#
_symmetry.space_group_name_H-M   'P 1'
#
loop_
_entity.id
_entity.type
_entity.pdbx_description
1 polymer ?
#
loop_
_entity_poly.entity_id
_entity_poly.type
_entity_poly.pdbx_seq_one_letter_code
_entity_poly.pdbx_strand_id
1 'polypeptide(L)'
;MKSEIKLIFKDFLMQPPPGVKFQLLIDGQVVDDNIVQNDDRPRIYSLMSKNGQIAITLAGKELSSIKTRDTHEVTVQIVGNSGTKKGMHTATLNPGKSLSIVAISPWVKVPLTTSGAVSNDAFYEVEYGVKRTNETRTVKVVIQDMPRRILMEALSHRGSTQWAGNKSKKSLPHPTLRQSVEFPPNTNKCNLFVYDVLTAIGVNVALIEHGKSKYLPYFSKVSPPLAGEWANGQRLLNSWKVERTPLPGDVGAYAMNYSDASGHVGFVLTKGVCISAGWEKVEVNDAGFRHATGNANPSDHDFTIFRRYKHSTPQ
;
A
#
# COMPACT_ATOMS: atom_id res chain seq x y z
N MET A 1 -20.99 -1.32 37.19
CA MET A 1 -21.42 -1.09 35.80
C MET A 1 -20.29 -1.55 34.88
N LYS A 2 -20.57 -2.36 33.85
CA LYS A 2 -19.56 -2.93 32.95
C LYS A 2 -19.44 -2.05 31.71
N SER A 3 -18.22 -1.62 31.38
CA SER A 3 -17.90 -0.96 30.11
C SER A 3 -17.06 -1.91 29.25
N GLU A 4 -17.06 -1.69 27.94
CA GLU A 4 -16.29 -2.52 27.00
C GLU A 4 -15.56 -1.68 25.97
N ILE A 5 -14.35 -2.11 25.61
CA ILE A 5 -13.62 -1.59 24.44
C ILE A 5 -13.45 -2.75 23.47
N LYS A 6 -13.96 -2.59 22.25
CA LYS A 6 -13.81 -3.55 21.17
C LYS A 6 -12.81 -3.00 20.16
N LEU A 7 -11.59 -3.52 20.18
CA LEU A 7 -10.56 -3.21 19.19
C LEU A 7 -10.63 -4.19 18.03
N ILE A 8 -10.87 -3.68 16.84
CA ILE A 8 -11.01 -4.47 15.61
C ILE A 8 -9.91 -4.06 14.66
N PHE A 9 -9.14 -5.02 14.16
CA PHE A 9 -8.22 -4.81 13.05
C PHE A 9 -8.96 -5.10 11.74
N LYS A 10 -8.98 -4.13 10.80
CA LYS A 10 -9.57 -4.31 9.47
C LYS A 10 -8.64 -3.80 8.37
N ASP A 11 -8.74 -4.40 7.19
CA ASP A 11 -8.06 -3.99 5.95
C ASP A 11 -6.53 -3.92 6.04
N PHE A 12 -5.91 -4.73 6.89
CA PHE A 12 -4.46 -4.85 6.92
C PHE A 12 -3.96 -5.80 5.82
N LEU A 13 -3.50 -5.21 4.72
CA LEU A 13 -2.91 -5.93 3.59
C LEU A 13 -1.56 -6.60 3.93
N MET A 14 -0.94 -6.21 5.05
CA MET A 14 0.35 -6.71 5.52
C MET A 14 0.35 -6.90 7.04
N GLN A 15 1.21 -7.81 7.50
CA GLN A 15 1.65 -7.83 8.88
C GLN A 15 2.55 -6.61 9.18
N PRO A 16 2.53 -6.06 10.41
CA PRO A 16 3.44 -4.98 10.77
C PRO A 16 4.90 -5.44 10.60
N PRO A 17 5.83 -4.56 10.16
CA PRO A 17 7.24 -4.91 10.10
C PRO A 17 7.74 -5.44 11.45
N PRO A 18 8.73 -6.36 11.47
CA PRO A 18 9.33 -6.84 12.71
C PRO A 18 9.76 -5.68 13.62
N GLY A 19 9.35 -5.73 14.89
CA GLY A 19 9.62 -4.66 15.88
C GLY A 19 8.58 -3.54 15.92
N VAL A 20 7.56 -3.54 15.05
CA VAL A 20 6.42 -2.64 15.14
C VAL A 20 5.29 -3.28 15.93
N LYS A 21 4.73 -2.58 16.91
CA LYS A 21 3.61 -3.05 17.74
C LYS A 21 2.55 -1.99 17.98
N PHE A 22 1.33 -2.43 18.33
CA PHE A 22 0.26 -1.53 18.76
C PHE A 22 0.20 -1.47 20.28
N GLN A 23 -0.24 -0.33 20.81
CA GLN A 23 -0.50 -0.13 22.23
C GLN A 23 -1.89 0.47 22.43
N LEU A 24 -2.59 -0.02 23.45
CA LEU A 24 -3.81 0.58 23.97
C LEU A 24 -3.46 1.37 25.23
N LEU A 25 -3.88 2.63 25.25
CA LEU A 25 -3.72 3.52 26.38
C LEU A 25 -5.10 3.96 26.86
N ILE A 26 -5.23 4.07 28.17
CA ILE A 26 -6.39 4.70 28.79
C ILE A 26 -5.89 5.79 29.74
N ASP A 27 -6.36 7.01 29.55
CA ASP A 27 -5.89 8.21 30.26
C ASP A 27 -4.36 8.38 30.25
N GLY A 28 -3.73 8.03 29.11
CA GLY A 28 -2.29 8.07 28.92
C GLY A 28 -1.49 6.93 29.55
N GLN A 29 -2.12 6.01 30.28
CA GLN A 29 -1.48 4.82 30.83
C GLN A 29 -1.55 3.66 29.83
N VAL A 30 -0.43 2.97 29.59
CA VAL A 30 -0.41 1.77 28.74
C VAL A 30 -1.12 0.61 29.45
N VAL A 31 -2.16 0.08 28.82
CA VAL A 31 -3.01 -1.00 29.34
C VAL A 31 -2.74 -2.32 28.62
N ASP A 32 -2.46 -2.29 27.33
CA ASP A 32 -2.00 -3.44 26.56
C ASP A 32 -0.89 -3.00 25.60
N ASP A 33 0.25 -3.68 25.65
CA ASP A 33 1.43 -3.43 24.82
C ASP A 33 1.85 -4.61 23.94
N ASN A 34 1.08 -5.70 23.99
CA ASN A 34 1.32 -6.95 23.25
C ASN A 34 0.26 -7.14 22.17
N ILE A 35 -0.16 -6.02 21.57
CA ILE A 35 -1.14 -6.03 20.51
C ILE A 35 -0.41 -6.32 19.20
N VAL A 36 -0.49 -7.58 18.79
CA VAL A 36 0.01 -8.09 17.52
C VAL A 36 -1.19 -8.33 16.59
N GLN A 37 -1.08 -7.88 15.35
CA GLN A 37 -2.15 -7.92 14.36
C GLN A 37 -2.19 -9.30 13.67
N ASN A 38 -2.59 -10.34 14.41
CA ASN A 38 -2.59 -11.71 13.89
C ASN A 38 -3.93 -12.44 14.00
N ASP A 39 -5.03 -11.71 14.26
CA ASP A 39 -6.36 -12.30 14.40
C ASP A 39 -7.40 -11.41 13.72
N ASP A 40 -8.22 -12.02 12.85
CA ASP A 40 -9.45 -11.42 12.32
C ASP A 40 -10.53 -11.22 13.41
N ARG A 41 -10.22 -11.63 14.65
CA ARG A 41 -11.11 -11.59 15.80
C ARG A 41 -10.92 -10.27 16.58
N PRO A 42 -12.01 -9.57 16.91
CA PRO A 42 -11.96 -8.40 17.78
C PRO A 42 -11.31 -8.72 19.13
N ARG A 43 -10.39 -7.88 19.59
CA ARG A 43 -9.94 -7.87 20.98
C ARG A 43 -10.97 -7.12 21.81
N ILE A 44 -11.55 -7.78 22.81
CA ILE A 44 -12.59 -7.21 23.67
C ILE A 44 -12.01 -7.04 25.06
N TYR A 45 -11.84 -5.80 25.47
CA TYR A 45 -11.44 -5.41 26.81
C TYR A 45 -12.68 -5.14 27.65
N SER A 46 -12.82 -5.81 28.78
CA SER A 46 -13.91 -5.57 29.74
C SER A 46 -13.38 -4.74 30.90
N LEU A 47 -14.07 -3.64 31.19
CA LEU A 47 -13.76 -2.68 32.24
C LEU A 47 -14.82 -2.81 33.34
N MET A 48 -14.38 -3.17 34.54
CA MET A 48 -15.25 -3.36 35.70
C MET A 48 -14.74 -2.57 36.90
N SER A 49 -15.62 -1.79 37.51
CA SER A 49 -15.31 -1.09 38.75
C SER A 49 -15.13 -2.09 39.89
N LYS A 50 -14.00 -2.00 40.59
CA LYS A 50 -13.61 -2.81 41.75
C LYS A 50 -12.82 -1.92 42.71
N ASN A 51 -13.35 -1.70 43.91
CA ASN A 51 -12.67 -1.01 45.02
C ASN A 51 -12.07 0.37 44.65
N GLY A 52 -12.84 1.22 43.94
CA GLY A 52 -12.38 2.57 43.55
C GLY A 52 -11.39 2.61 42.37
N GLN A 53 -11.14 1.47 41.75
CA GLN A 53 -10.41 1.36 40.49
C GLN A 53 -11.27 0.66 39.43
N ILE A 54 -10.85 0.73 38.19
CA ILE A 54 -11.41 -0.05 37.09
C ILE A 54 -10.40 -1.14 36.75
N ALA A 55 -10.79 -2.39 37.01
CA ALA A 55 -10.07 -3.57 36.56
C ALA A 55 -10.34 -3.79 35.07
N ILE A 56 -9.29 -4.05 34.31
CA ILE A 56 -9.36 -4.26 32.85
C ILE A 56 -8.99 -5.71 32.58
N THR A 57 -9.81 -6.40 31.77
CA THR A 57 -9.57 -7.79 31.41
C THR A 57 -9.65 -8.00 29.91
N LEU A 58 -8.79 -8.87 29.37
CA LEU A 58 -8.82 -9.32 27.98
C LEU A 58 -8.89 -10.85 27.98
N ALA A 59 -9.95 -11.42 27.39
CA ALA A 59 -10.17 -12.87 27.37
C ALA A 59 -10.04 -13.56 28.75
N GLY A 60 -10.48 -12.89 29.82
CA GLY A 60 -10.39 -13.39 31.19
C GLY A 60 -9.05 -13.15 31.90
N LYS A 61 -8.02 -12.67 31.20
CA LYS A 61 -6.74 -12.26 31.81
C LYS A 61 -6.82 -10.82 32.31
N GLU A 62 -6.43 -10.60 33.56
CA GLU A 62 -6.35 -9.26 34.16
C GLU A 62 -5.15 -8.48 33.59
N LEU A 63 -5.40 -7.22 33.24
CA LEU A 63 -4.44 -6.24 32.75
C LEU A 63 -4.27 -5.13 33.81
N SER A 64 -3.57 -4.05 33.45
CA SER A 64 -3.42 -2.86 34.29
C SER A 64 -4.77 -2.31 34.74
N SER A 65 -4.90 -1.95 36.02
CA SER A 65 -6.05 -1.18 36.51
C SER A 65 -5.83 0.32 36.31
N ILE A 66 -6.93 1.06 36.21
CA ILE A 66 -6.95 2.53 36.11
C ILE A 66 -7.82 3.12 37.22
N LYS A 67 -7.63 4.40 37.52
CA LYS A 67 -8.48 5.11 38.49
C LYS A 67 -9.89 5.28 37.93
N THR A 68 -10.91 5.16 38.76
CA THR A 68 -12.29 5.45 38.35
C THR A 68 -12.46 6.94 38.02
N ARG A 69 -13.09 7.24 36.88
CA ARG A 69 -13.44 8.60 36.43
C ARG A 69 -14.81 8.61 35.77
N ASP A 70 -15.36 9.81 35.59
CA ASP A 70 -16.64 10.02 34.90
C ASP A 70 -16.55 9.69 33.41
N THR A 71 -15.38 9.88 32.81
CA THR A 71 -15.06 9.48 31.44
C THR A 71 -13.59 9.08 31.35
N HIS A 72 -13.28 8.27 30.34
CA HIS A 72 -11.91 7.82 30.05
C HIS A 72 -11.53 8.17 28.63
N GLU A 73 -10.34 8.73 28.44
CA GLU A 73 -9.75 8.87 27.11
C GLU A 73 -9.07 7.56 26.72
N VAL A 74 -9.46 6.98 25.59
CA VAL A 74 -8.92 5.73 25.08
C VAL A 74 -8.14 6.03 23.81
N THR A 75 -6.84 5.73 23.80
CA THR A 75 -5.96 5.95 22.66
C THR A 75 -5.36 4.63 22.18
N VAL A 76 -5.41 4.41 20.87
CA VAL A 76 -4.62 3.37 20.20
C VAL A 76 -3.45 4.03 19.51
N GLN A 77 -2.24 3.54 19.73
CA GLN A 77 -1.02 4.06 19.11
C GLN A 77 -0.15 2.96 18.52
N ILE A 78 0.72 3.35 17.59
CA ILE A 78 1.76 2.50 17.00
C ILE A 78 3.09 2.85 17.64
N VAL A 79 3.88 1.83 17.94
CA VAL A 79 5.26 1.95 18.39
C VAL A 79 6.17 1.33 17.33
N GLY A 80 7.06 2.15 16.76
CA GLY A 80 8.07 1.71 15.80
C GLY A 80 9.26 1.05 16.48
N ASN A 81 10.12 0.40 15.68
CA ASN A 81 11.29 -0.33 16.16
C ASN A 81 12.31 0.56 16.92
N SER A 82 12.36 1.86 16.61
CA SER A 82 13.18 2.85 17.32
C SER A 82 12.56 3.36 18.63
N GLY A 83 11.38 2.84 19.02
CA GLY A 83 10.60 3.33 20.16
C GLY A 83 9.74 4.56 19.88
N THR A 84 9.76 5.08 18.65
CA THR A 84 8.92 6.21 18.23
C THR A 84 7.44 5.86 18.33
N LYS A 85 6.63 6.72 18.94
CA LYS A 85 5.20 6.50 19.19
C LYS A 85 4.36 7.45 18.34
N LYS A 86 3.27 6.96 17.74
CA LYS A 86 2.30 7.77 17.00
C LYS A 86 0.87 7.34 17.32
N GLY A 87 0.04 8.26 17.79
CA GLY A 87 -1.39 8.02 18.00
C GLY A 87 -2.10 7.74 16.68
N MET A 88 -2.88 6.66 16.63
CA MET A 88 -3.74 6.32 15.49
C MET A 88 -5.14 6.85 15.67
N HIS A 89 -5.66 6.73 16.88
CA HIS A 89 -7.04 7.09 17.19
C HIS A 89 -7.16 7.38 18.69
N THR A 90 -7.97 8.39 19.02
CA THR A 90 -8.33 8.75 20.39
C THR A 90 -9.83 8.94 20.45
N ALA A 91 -10.47 8.36 21.47
CA ALA A 91 -11.92 8.45 21.68
C ALA A 91 -12.27 8.43 23.16
N THR A 92 -13.44 8.96 23.51
CA THR A 92 -13.91 8.99 24.89
C THR A 92 -14.82 7.80 25.19
N LEU A 93 -14.54 7.08 26.29
CA LEU A 93 -15.37 6.01 26.83
C LEU A 93 -16.16 6.53 28.04
N ASN A 94 -17.48 6.45 27.95
CA ASN A 94 -18.39 6.73 29.06
C ASN A 94 -18.70 5.46 29.87
N PRO A 95 -18.92 5.55 31.20
CA PRO A 95 -19.29 4.43 32.05
C PRO A 95 -20.53 3.69 31.56
N GLY A 96 -20.50 2.35 31.60
CA GLY A 96 -21.57 1.47 31.14
C GLY A 96 -21.79 1.42 29.63
N LYS A 97 -20.91 2.03 28.83
CA LYS A 97 -20.99 2.01 27.38
C LYS A 97 -19.93 1.07 26.78
N SER A 98 -20.20 0.66 25.54
CA SER A 98 -19.26 -0.07 24.70
C SER A 98 -18.67 0.87 23.66
N LEU A 99 -17.34 0.93 23.56
CA LEU A 99 -16.59 1.71 22.59
C LEU A 99 -15.96 0.76 21.57
N SER A 100 -16.31 0.91 20.30
CA SER A 100 -15.67 0.16 19.21
C SER A 100 -14.60 1.02 18.56
N ILE A 101 -13.35 0.60 18.62
CA ILE A 101 -12.22 1.22 17.92
C ILE A 101 -11.84 0.30 16.77
N VAL A 102 -11.96 0.81 15.56
CA VAL A 102 -11.48 0.08 14.38
C VAL A 102 -10.09 0.60 14.08
N ALA A 103 -9.07 -0.18 14.44
CA ALA A 103 -7.72 0.03 13.96
C ALA A 103 -7.67 -0.43 12.51
N ILE A 104 -7.23 0.45 11.64
CA ILE A 104 -7.12 0.19 10.21
C ILE A 104 -5.68 0.40 9.85
N SER A 105 -5.19 -0.42 8.93
CA SER A 105 -3.82 -0.33 8.51
C SER A 105 -3.46 1.09 8.12
N PRO A 106 -2.34 1.66 8.64
CA PRO A 106 -1.74 2.78 7.93
C PRO A 106 -1.41 2.37 6.48
N TRP A 107 -1.17 1.07 6.25
CA TRP A 107 -1.00 0.42 4.95
C TRP A 107 -2.35 -0.02 4.36
N VAL A 108 -3.26 0.94 4.21
CA VAL A 108 -4.53 0.94 3.45
C VAL A 108 -5.80 1.03 4.31
N LYS A 109 -6.37 2.24 4.33
CA LYS A 109 -7.79 2.42 4.00
C LYS A 109 -7.93 3.45 2.89
N VAL A 110 -8.50 3.02 1.78
CA VAL A 110 -9.00 3.86 0.68
C VAL A 110 -10.29 4.53 1.16
N PRO A 111 -10.39 5.87 1.23
CA PRO A 111 -11.69 6.51 1.28
C PRO A 111 -12.33 6.39 -0.11
N LEU A 112 -13.34 5.53 -0.26
CA LEU A 112 -14.29 5.55 -1.38
C LEU A 112 -15.45 6.49 -1.04
N THR A 113 -15.17 7.77 -0.79
CA THR A 113 -16.20 8.82 -0.83
C THR A 113 -15.60 10.10 -1.38
N THR A 114 -16.03 10.42 -2.58
CA THR A 114 -15.72 11.59 -3.39
C THR A 114 -16.22 12.88 -2.74
N SER A 115 -15.29 13.71 -2.28
CA SER A 115 -15.45 15.17 -2.18
C SER A 115 -14.07 15.81 -2.10
N GLY A 116 -13.29 15.68 -3.17
CA GLY A 116 -11.96 16.28 -3.29
C GLY A 116 -11.04 15.37 -4.08
N ALA A 117 -10.50 15.90 -5.18
CA ALA A 117 -9.46 15.20 -5.93
C ALA A 117 -8.28 14.93 -4.98
N VAL A 118 -7.94 13.65 -4.81
CA VAL A 118 -6.67 13.28 -4.17
C VAL A 118 -5.58 13.65 -5.16
N SER A 119 -5.00 14.84 -5.00
CA SER A 119 -3.87 15.27 -5.82
C SER A 119 -2.62 14.48 -5.40
N ASN A 120 -1.74 14.28 -6.38
CA ASN A 120 -0.57 13.41 -6.32
C ASN A 120 0.53 13.82 -5.34
N ASP A 121 0.31 14.79 -4.46
CA ASP A 121 1.29 15.26 -3.50
C ASP A 121 0.60 15.60 -2.17
N ALA A 122 0.51 14.63 -1.25
CA ALA A 122 0.01 14.90 0.10
C ALA A 122 1.08 15.64 0.92
N PHE A 123 1.15 16.96 0.74
CA PHE A 123 1.80 17.87 1.68
C PHE A 123 0.89 18.01 2.91
N TYR A 124 1.39 17.68 4.09
CA TYR A 124 0.73 17.97 5.36
C TYR A 124 1.34 19.24 5.95
N GLU A 125 0.56 20.29 6.10
CA GLU A 125 0.97 21.43 6.93
C GLU A 125 0.81 21.04 8.40
N VAL A 126 1.93 20.95 9.10
CA VAL A 126 2.01 20.65 10.53
C VAL A 126 2.35 21.94 11.25
N GLU A 127 1.44 22.42 12.09
CA GLU A 127 1.75 23.49 13.03
C GLU A 127 2.52 22.93 14.23
N TYR A 128 3.61 23.59 14.62
CA TYR A 128 4.39 23.26 15.80
C TYR A 128 4.71 24.52 16.61
N GLY A 129 4.61 24.41 17.93
CA GLY A 129 5.01 25.48 18.84
C GLY A 129 6.53 25.54 19.00
N VAL A 130 7.12 26.73 18.86
CA VAL A 130 8.52 26.97 19.19
C VAL A 130 8.63 27.15 20.69
N LYS A 131 9.37 26.25 21.34
CA LYS A 131 9.51 26.22 22.79
C LYS A 131 10.11 27.54 23.29
N ARG A 132 9.49 28.15 24.31
CA ARG A 132 9.91 29.40 24.99
C ARG A 132 9.66 30.72 24.23
N THR A 133 9.04 30.73 23.05
CA THR A 133 8.77 31.98 22.32
C THR A 133 7.29 32.30 22.08
N ASN A 134 6.36 31.48 22.59
CA ASN A 134 4.91 31.62 22.34
C ASN A 134 4.57 31.83 20.86
N GLU A 135 5.39 31.24 19.98
CA GLU A 135 5.33 31.37 18.53
C GLU A 135 4.91 30.03 17.94
N THR A 136 3.86 30.03 17.11
CA THR A 136 3.44 28.85 16.34
C THR A 136 4.01 28.98 14.93
N ARG A 137 4.70 27.94 14.47
CA ARG A 137 5.21 27.85 13.10
C ARG A 137 4.54 26.72 12.34
N THR A 138 4.39 26.90 11.05
CA THR A 138 3.87 25.87 10.15
C THR A 138 5.03 25.26 9.38
N VAL A 139 5.13 23.93 9.36
CA VAL A 139 6.06 23.19 8.51
C VAL A 139 5.29 22.27 7.57
N LYS A 140 5.61 22.32 6.28
CA LYS A 140 5.10 21.36 5.29
C LYS A 140 5.89 20.06 5.43
N VAL A 141 5.21 19.00 5.85
CA VAL A 141 5.75 17.64 5.95
C VAL A 141 5.22 16.82 4.78
N VAL A 142 6.14 16.21 4.03
CA VAL A 142 5.82 15.29 2.94
C VAL A 142 5.86 13.87 3.48
N ILE A 143 4.74 13.14 3.42
CA ILE A 143 4.68 11.71 3.75
C ILE A 143 4.49 10.93 2.44
N GLN A 144 5.58 10.38 1.90
CA GLN A 144 5.55 9.56 0.68
C GLN A 144 5.41 8.07 1.04
N ASP A 145 4.17 7.57 1.11
CA ASP A 145 3.89 6.13 1.15
C ASP A 145 3.73 5.59 -0.28
N MET A 146 4.86 5.30 -0.94
CA MET A 146 4.89 4.91 -2.34
C MET A 146 4.17 3.57 -2.64
N PRO A 147 4.41 2.48 -1.89
CA PRO A 147 3.68 1.23 -2.11
C PRO A 147 2.16 1.43 -2.06
N ARG A 148 1.66 2.17 -1.07
CA ARG A 148 0.24 2.48 -0.99
C ARG A 148 -0.25 3.23 -2.23
N ARG A 149 0.44 4.28 -2.66
CA ARG A 149 0.05 5.06 -3.85
C ARG A 149 -0.04 4.19 -5.11
N ILE A 150 0.94 3.31 -5.31
CA ILE A 150 0.95 2.35 -6.43
C ILE A 150 -0.30 1.47 -6.37
N LEU A 151 -0.56 0.87 -5.21
CA LEU A 151 -1.68 -0.06 -5.03
C LEU A 151 -3.04 0.61 -5.19
N MET A 152 -3.19 1.82 -4.63
CA MET A 152 -4.39 2.64 -4.75
C MET A 152 -4.73 2.93 -6.20
N GLU A 153 -3.74 3.42 -6.95
CA GLU A 153 -3.91 3.77 -8.34
C GLU A 153 -4.21 2.52 -9.17
N ALA A 154 -3.46 1.43 -9.01
CA ALA A 154 -3.72 0.17 -9.70
C ALA A 154 -5.14 -0.37 -9.44
N LEU A 155 -5.57 -0.39 -8.16
CA LEU A 155 -6.89 -0.89 -7.76
C LEU A 155 -8.04 -0.04 -8.30
N SER A 156 -7.82 1.26 -8.51
CA SER A 156 -8.82 2.16 -9.12
C SER A 156 -9.20 1.74 -10.55
N HIS A 157 -8.29 1.02 -11.23
CA HIS A 157 -8.50 0.50 -12.58
C HIS A 157 -9.04 -0.92 -12.63
N ARG A 158 -9.33 -1.56 -11.49
CA ARG A 158 -9.87 -2.94 -11.48
C ARG A 158 -11.16 -3.03 -12.31
N GLY A 159 -11.22 -4.02 -13.20
CA GLY A 159 -12.34 -4.23 -14.12
C GLY A 159 -12.31 -3.33 -15.37
N SER A 160 -11.37 -2.40 -15.47
CA SER A 160 -11.22 -1.56 -16.66
C SER A 160 -10.81 -2.38 -17.88
N THR A 161 -11.48 -2.15 -19.00
CA THR A 161 -11.16 -2.74 -20.31
C THR A 161 -10.22 -1.86 -21.13
N GLN A 162 -9.73 -0.73 -20.59
CA GLN A 162 -8.90 0.19 -21.37
C GLN A 162 -7.56 -0.45 -21.80
N TRP A 163 -7.02 -1.38 -21.01
CA TRP A 163 -5.81 -2.14 -21.32
C TRP A 163 -6.09 -3.50 -21.97
N ALA A 164 -7.34 -3.76 -22.36
CA ALA A 164 -7.71 -5.02 -23.02
C ALA A 164 -6.97 -5.17 -24.36
N GLY A 165 -6.74 -6.42 -24.75
CA GLY A 165 -6.10 -6.80 -26.00
C GLY A 165 -6.79 -6.16 -27.20
N ASN A 166 -8.12 -6.20 -27.24
CA ASN A 166 -8.94 -5.70 -28.35
C ASN A 166 -9.13 -4.17 -28.39
N LYS A 167 -8.56 -3.40 -27.45
CA LYS A 167 -8.63 -1.94 -27.45
C LYS A 167 -7.30 -1.32 -27.86
N SER A 168 -7.32 -0.17 -28.54
CA SER A 168 -6.15 0.69 -28.58
C SER A 168 -6.06 1.47 -27.27
N LYS A 169 -4.83 1.77 -26.84
CA LYS A 169 -4.62 2.66 -25.70
C LYS A 169 -3.37 3.49 -25.89
N LYS A 170 -3.51 4.78 -25.67
CA LYS A 170 -2.40 5.73 -25.55
C LYS A 170 -1.97 5.82 -24.09
N SER A 171 -0.66 5.73 -23.84
CA SER A 171 -0.09 5.88 -22.51
C SER A 171 -0.33 7.28 -21.95
N LEU A 172 -0.27 7.40 -20.63
CA LEU A 172 -0.07 8.70 -20.00
C LEU A 172 1.22 9.36 -20.55
N PRO A 173 1.22 10.70 -20.67
CA PRO A 173 2.40 11.41 -21.14
C PRO A 173 3.55 11.22 -20.14
N HIS A 174 4.74 10.94 -20.64
CA HIS A 174 5.93 10.81 -19.81
C HIS A 174 6.17 12.11 -19.02
N PRO A 175 6.41 12.05 -17.70
CA PRO A 175 6.47 13.25 -16.85
C PRO A 175 7.47 14.31 -17.35
N THR A 176 8.63 13.86 -17.85
CA THR A 176 9.70 14.76 -18.34
C THR A 176 9.68 14.97 -19.87
N LEU A 177 9.50 13.91 -20.66
CA LEU A 177 9.57 13.96 -22.12
C LEU A 177 8.27 14.48 -22.76
N ARG A 178 7.16 14.51 -22.00
CA ARG A 178 5.81 14.91 -22.46
C ARG A 178 5.33 14.13 -23.70
N GLN A 179 5.88 12.93 -23.92
CA GLN A 179 5.55 12.04 -25.02
C GLN A 179 4.68 10.89 -24.51
N SER A 180 3.71 10.47 -25.32
CA SER A 180 2.92 9.27 -25.09
C SER A 180 3.21 8.22 -26.16
N VAL A 181 3.02 6.95 -25.80
CA VAL A 181 3.16 5.81 -26.71
C VAL A 181 1.79 5.18 -26.91
N GLU A 182 1.44 4.89 -28.16
CA GLU A 182 0.17 4.23 -28.50
C GLU A 182 0.38 2.73 -28.73
N PHE A 183 -0.41 1.92 -28.03
CA PHE A 183 -0.49 0.48 -28.22
C PHE A 183 -1.75 0.17 -29.04
N PRO A 184 -1.61 -0.43 -30.24
CA PRO A 184 -2.76 -0.71 -31.09
C PRO A 184 -3.62 -1.85 -30.51
N PRO A 185 -4.83 -2.06 -31.07
CA PRO A 185 -5.62 -3.26 -30.77
C PRO A 185 -4.83 -4.54 -31.12
N ASN A 186 -5.27 -5.66 -30.54
CA ASN A 186 -4.66 -6.98 -30.64
C ASN A 186 -3.23 -7.06 -30.09
N THR A 187 -2.93 -6.31 -29.03
CA THR A 187 -1.64 -6.36 -28.32
C THR A 187 -1.84 -6.47 -26.82
N ASN A 188 -0.95 -7.20 -26.15
CA ASN A 188 -0.88 -7.24 -24.68
C ASN A 188 -0.40 -5.89 -24.15
N LYS A 189 -0.99 -5.43 -23.03
CA LYS A 189 -0.75 -4.09 -22.46
C LYS A 189 -0.42 -4.13 -20.97
N CYS A 190 0.08 -5.26 -20.47
CA CYS A 190 0.47 -5.42 -19.06
C CYS A 190 1.58 -4.44 -18.65
N ASN A 191 2.58 -4.22 -19.50
CA ASN A 191 3.62 -3.21 -19.27
C ASN A 191 3.08 -1.77 -19.33
N LEU A 192 2.17 -1.50 -20.27
CA LEU A 192 1.52 -0.18 -20.39
C LEU A 192 0.67 0.12 -19.15
N PHE A 193 -0.02 -0.87 -18.60
CA PHE A 193 -0.76 -0.75 -17.34
C PHE A 193 0.16 -0.37 -16.18
N VAL A 194 1.27 -1.07 -16.02
CA VAL A 194 2.28 -0.74 -14.99
C VAL A 194 2.81 0.67 -15.17
N TYR A 195 3.13 1.06 -16.41
CA TYR A 195 3.59 2.40 -16.72
C TYR A 195 2.57 3.48 -16.39
N ASP A 196 1.31 3.32 -16.81
CA ASP A 196 0.27 4.30 -16.58
C ASP A 196 0.01 4.48 -15.09
N VAL A 197 -0.07 3.39 -14.32
CA VAL A 197 -0.24 3.46 -12.86
C VAL A 197 0.91 4.22 -12.20
N LEU A 198 2.16 3.91 -12.56
CA LEU A 198 3.33 4.58 -11.98
C LEU A 198 3.40 6.05 -12.39
N THR A 199 3.14 6.34 -13.67
CA THR A 199 3.14 7.70 -14.21
C THR A 199 2.03 8.55 -13.58
N ALA A 200 0.85 7.98 -13.37
CA ALA A 200 -0.28 8.66 -12.75
C ALA A 200 0.06 9.16 -11.35
N ILE A 201 0.90 8.44 -10.59
CA ILE A 201 1.36 8.84 -9.26
C ILE A 201 2.72 9.58 -9.30
N GLY A 202 3.14 10.09 -10.46
CA GLY A 202 4.36 10.88 -10.60
C GLY A 202 5.67 10.09 -10.50
N VAL A 203 5.64 8.77 -10.56
CA VAL A 203 6.87 7.96 -10.68
C VAL A 203 7.38 8.04 -12.12
N ASN A 204 8.62 8.47 -12.26
CA ASN A 204 9.27 8.57 -13.57
C ASN A 204 9.77 7.18 -14.03
N VAL A 205 9.02 6.55 -14.93
CA VAL A 205 9.36 5.26 -15.53
C VAL A 205 10.04 5.49 -16.87
N ALA A 206 11.27 4.99 -17.01
CA ALA A 206 12.03 5.13 -18.26
C ALA A 206 11.27 4.55 -19.47
N LEU A 207 11.18 5.32 -20.55
CA LEU A 207 10.88 4.77 -21.88
C LEU A 207 12.15 4.19 -22.49
N ILE A 208 12.05 2.97 -23.00
CA ILE A 208 13.17 2.20 -23.54
C ILE A 208 13.04 2.15 -25.05
N GLU A 209 14.15 2.37 -25.76
CA GLU A 209 14.23 2.20 -27.21
C GLU A 209 14.30 0.71 -27.57
N HIS A 210 13.33 0.23 -28.34
CA HIS A 210 13.23 -1.16 -28.81
C HIS A 210 13.56 -1.33 -30.29
N GLY A 211 14.05 -0.27 -30.93
CA GLY A 211 14.44 -0.27 -32.32
C GLY A 211 14.46 1.12 -32.90
N LYS A 212 15.47 1.40 -33.70
CA LYS A 212 15.61 2.64 -34.48
C LYS A 212 15.38 2.31 -35.94
N SER A 213 14.59 3.12 -36.64
CA SER A 213 14.49 2.99 -38.09
C SER A 213 15.85 3.24 -38.70
N LYS A 214 16.33 2.30 -39.53
CA LYS A 214 17.55 2.49 -40.32
C LYS A 214 17.38 3.51 -41.45
N TYR A 215 16.14 3.77 -41.86
CA TYR A 215 15.80 4.55 -43.05
C TYR A 215 15.16 5.91 -42.73
N LEU A 216 14.58 6.07 -41.54
CA LEU A 216 14.02 7.34 -41.08
C LEU A 216 14.86 7.85 -39.91
N PRO A 217 15.79 8.81 -40.15
CA PRO A 217 16.47 9.45 -39.05
C PRO A 217 15.43 10.05 -38.10
N TYR A 218 15.66 9.93 -36.78
CA TYR A 218 14.76 10.36 -35.70
C TYR A 218 13.53 9.49 -35.41
N PHE A 219 13.28 8.40 -36.14
CA PHE A 219 12.22 7.45 -35.78
C PHE A 219 12.76 6.34 -34.86
N SER A 220 12.54 6.49 -33.54
CA SER A 220 12.79 5.45 -32.55
C SER A 220 11.48 4.92 -31.99
N LYS A 221 11.37 3.58 -31.90
CA LYS A 221 10.24 2.91 -31.25
C LYS A 221 10.54 2.82 -29.76
N VAL A 222 10.16 3.85 -29.03
CA VAL A 222 10.22 3.85 -27.56
C VAL A 222 8.94 3.26 -26.97
N SER A 223 9.05 2.48 -25.91
CA SER A 223 7.90 2.05 -25.12
C SER A 223 8.23 1.91 -23.64
N PRO A 224 7.23 1.79 -22.76
CA PRO A 224 7.50 1.41 -21.39
C PRO A 224 8.19 0.04 -21.30
N PRO A 225 8.94 -0.22 -20.21
CA PRO A 225 9.77 -1.42 -20.12
C PRO A 225 8.93 -2.68 -20.28
N LEU A 226 9.39 -3.59 -21.13
CA LEU A 226 8.68 -4.84 -21.41
C LEU A 226 8.72 -5.77 -20.19
N ALA A 227 7.81 -6.75 -20.12
CA ALA A 227 7.79 -7.74 -19.04
C ALA A 227 9.15 -8.44 -18.87
N GLY A 228 9.79 -8.84 -19.98
CA GLY A 228 11.13 -9.42 -19.95
C GLY A 228 12.23 -8.49 -19.42
N GLU A 229 12.06 -7.17 -19.53
CA GLU A 229 13.00 -6.18 -18.99
C GLU A 229 12.76 -5.92 -17.50
N TRP A 230 11.49 -5.87 -17.08
CA TRP A 230 11.13 -5.91 -15.66
C TRP A 230 11.70 -7.16 -14.98
N ALA A 231 11.65 -8.31 -15.66
CA ALA A 231 12.21 -9.57 -15.21
C ALA A 231 13.74 -9.71 -15.40
N ASN A 232 14.44 -8.74 -15.99
CA ASN A 232 15.89 -8.78 -16.16
C ASN A 232 16.62 -8.04 -15.03
N GLY A 233 17.18 -8.78 -14.07
CA GLY A 233 17.86 -8.22 -12.90
C GLY A 233 19.03 -7.24 -13.16
N GLN A 234 19.52 -7.11 -14.39
CA GLN A 234 20.57 -6.14 -14.76
C GLN A 234 20.01 -4.83 -15.34
N ARG A 235 18.69 -4.74 -15.57
CA ARG A 235 18.03 -3.56 -16.14
C ARG A 235 17.28 -2.76 -15.08
N LEU A 236 16.92 -1.52 -15.42
CA LEU A 236 16.09 -0.61 -14.60
C LEU A 236 16.71 -0.21 -13.24
N LEU A 237 18.01 -0.43 -13.06
CA LEU A 237 18.67 -0.28 -11.76
C LEU A 237 18.74 1.17 -11.26
N ASN A 238 18.51 2.18 -12.10
CA ASN A 238 18.53 3.59 -11.64
C ASN A 238 17.42 3.88 -10.63
N SER A 239 16.19 3.42 -10.91
CA SER A 239 15.00 3.73 -10.09
C SER A 239 14.45 2.51 -9.34
N TRP A 240 14.98 1.31 -9.57
CA TRP A 240 14.39 0.07 -9.05
C TRP A 240 15.43 -0.83 -8.38
N LYS A 241 15.10 -1.34 -7.19
CA LYS A 241 15.81 -2.45 -6.55
C LYS A 241 15.32 -3.76 -7.15
N VAL A 242 16.21 -4.74 -7.23
CA VAL A 242 15.89 -6.11 -7.61
C VAL A 242 15.67 -6.91 -6.33
N GLU A 243 14.50 -7.49 -6.19
CA GLU A 243 14.12 -8.30 -5.04
C GLU A 243 13.67 -9.70 -5.49
N ARG A 244 13.78 -10.67 -4.59
CA ARG A 244 13.34 -12.08 -4.81
C ARG A 244 12.12 -12.46 -3.99
N THR A 245 11.77 -11.65 -3.00
CA THR A 245 10.59 -11.85 -2.16
C THR A 245 9.57 -10.76 -2.46
N PRO A 246 8.31 -11.13 -2.77
CA PRO A 246 7.27 -10.16 -3.09
C PRO A 246 6.88 -9.35 -1.86
N LEU A 247 6.86 -8.02 -1.98
CA LEU A 247 6.12 -7.14 -1.07
C LEU A 247 5.05 -6.35 -1.84
N PRO A 248 3.94 -5.96 -1.18
CA PRO A 248 2.92 -5.12 -1.79
C PRO A 248 3.49 -3.84 -2.40
N GLY A 249 3.00 -3.48 -3.58
CA GLY A 249 3.47 -2.33 -4.36
C GLY A 249 4.73 -2.60 -5.20
N ASP A 250 5.40 -3.75 -5.02
CA ASP A 250 6.45 -4.16 -5.94
C ASP A 250 5.85 -4.50 -7.31
N VAL A 251 6.61 -4.23 -8.38
CA VAL A 251 6.30 -4.69 -9.74
C VAL A 251 6.82 -6.11 -9.88
N GLY A 252 5.94 -7.11 -9.90
CA GLY A 252 6.28 -8.51 -10.15
C GLY A 252 6.35 -8.79 -11.65
N ALA A 253 7.37 -9.53 -12.09
CA ALA A 253 7.53 -9.89 -13.49
C ALA A 253 8.14 -11.29 -13.69
N TYR A 254 7.78 -11.90 -14.81
CA TYR A 254 8.51 -13.03 -15.38
C TYR A 254 8.80 -12.79 -16.86
N ALA A 255 9.87 -13.40 -17.36
CA ALA A 255 10.22 -13.38 -18.77
C ALA A 255 9.83 -14.71 -19.42
N MET A 256 9.15 -14.66 -20.56
CA MET A 256 8.92 -15.81 -21.45
C MET A 256 8.93 -15.36 -22.90
N ASN A 257 9.40 -16.21 -23.79
CA ASN A 257 9.47 -15.91 -25.22
C ASN A 257 8.17 -16.33 -25.91
N TYR A 258 7.08 -15.58 -25.69
CA TYR A 258 5.85 -15.75 -26.46
C TYR A 258 5.99 -15.08 -27.83
N SER A 259 5.15 -15.49 -28.79
CA SER A 259 5.13 -14.90 -30.12
C SER A 259 4.77 -13.40 -30.13
N ASP A 260 4.06 -12.95 -29.10
CA ASP A 260 3.43 -11.63 -29.01
C ASP A 260 3.69 -10.92 -27.66
N ALA A 261 4.49 -11.52 -26.78
CA ALA A 261 4.82 -10.99 -25.46
C ALA A 261 6.18 -11.49 -24.97
N SER A 262 6.82 -10.71 -24.09
CA SER A 262 8.09 -11.08 -23.45
C SER A 262 7.90 -11.66 -22.04
N GLY A 263 6.68 -12.08 -21.70
CA GLY A 263 6.27 -12.55 -20.38
C GLY A 263 5.09 -11.73 -19.84
N HIS A 264 4.97 -11.65 -18.51
CA HIS A 264 3.91 -10.88 -17.84
C HIS A 264 4.45 -10.00 -16.72
N VAL A 265 3.74 -8.90 -16.45
CA VAL A 265 4.10 -7.95 -15.40
C VAL A 265 2.84 -7.39 -14.72
N GLY A 266 2.92 -7.16 -13.42
CA GLY A 266 1.84 -6.59 -12.61
C GLY A 266 2.33 -6.06 -11.27
N PHE A 267 1.41 -5.58 -10.45
CA PHE A 267 1.72 -5.14 -9.08
C PHE A 267 1.35 -6.22 -8.08
N VAL A 268 2.25 -6.51 -7.15
CA VAL A 268 1.98 -7.39 -6.02
C VAL A 268 1.01 -6.68 -5.08
N LEU A 269 -0.14 -7.28 -4.75
CA LEU A 269 -1.07 -6.77 -3.73
C LEU A 269 -0.73 -7.36 -2.35
N THR A 270 -0.45 -8.66 -2.32
CA THR A 270 -0.01 -9.42 -1.15
C THR A 270 0.58 -10.74 -1.63
N LYS A 271 1.09 -11.57 -0.71
CA LYS A 271 1.65 -12.88 -1.07
C LYS A 271 0.60 -13.71 -1.81
N GLY A 272 0.92 -14.13 -3.04
CA GLY A 272 0.03 -14.95 -3.87
C GLY A 272 -1.01 -14.17 -4.68
N VAL A 273 -1.07 -12.83 -4.56
CA VAL A 273 -2.11 -12.02 -5.21
C VAL A 273 -1.48 -10.80 -5.88
N CYS A 274 -1.87 -10.56 -7.13
CA CYS A 274 -1.45 -9.41 -7.92
C CYS A 274 -2.64 -8.67 -8.53
N ILE A 275 -2.38 -7.47 -9.05
CA ILE A 275 -3.23 -6.79 -10.01
C ILE A 275 -2.45 -6.54 -11.30
N SER A 276 -3.04 -6.93 -12.43
CA SER A 276 -2.41 -6.77 -13.74
C SER A 276 -3.45 -6.66 -14.85
N ALA A 277 -3.05 -6.13 -16.00
CA ALA A 277 -3.89 -6.16 -17.20
C ALA A 277 -3.80 -7.54 -17.86
N GLY A 278 -4.92 -8.27 -17.88
CA GLY A 278 -5.10 -9.46 -18.69
C GLY A 278 -5.58 -9.12 -20.11
N TRP A 279 -5.93 -10.15 -20.88
CA TRP A 279 -6.42 -9.97 -22.25
C TRP A 279 -7.75 -9.21 -22.31
N GLU A 280 -8.67 -9.44 -21.37
CA GLU A 280 -10.01 -8.84 -21.42
C GLU A 280 -10.15 -7.57 -20.60
N LYS A 281 -9.48 -7.50 -19.44
CA LYS A 281 -9.59 -6.39 -18.49
C LYS A 281 -8.46 -6.43 -17.46
N VAL A 282 -8.37 -5.37 -16.65
CA VAL A 282 -7.52 -5.33 -15.44
C VAL A 282 -8.16 -6.17 -14.34
N GLU A 283 -7.39 -7.08 -13.75
CA GLU A 283 -7.90 -8.04 -12.78
C GLU A 283 -7.00 -8.17 -11.56
N VAL A 284 -7.66 -8.38 -10.42
CA VAL A 284 -7.01 -8.89 -9.22
C VAL A 284 -7.07 -10.41 -9.29
N ASN A 285 -5.91 -11.06 -9.39
CA ASN A 285 -5.80 -12.50 -9.57
C ASN A 285 -4.47 -13.03 -9.01
N ASP A 286 -4.21 -14.32 -9.19
CA ASP A 286 -3.00 -15.01 -8.78
C ASP A 286 -1.97 -15.17 -9.93
N ALA A 287 -2.11 -14.41 -11.02
CA ALA A 287 -1.15 -14.46 -12.12
C ALA A 287 0.26 -14.10 -11.61
N GLY A 288 1.24 -14.94 -11.91
CA GLY A 288 2.60 -14.80 -11.37
C GLY A 288 2.82 -15.45 -10.00
N PHE A 289 1.85 -16.18 -9.45
CA PHE A 289 2.00 -16.92 -8.20
C PHE A 289 1.39 -18.34 -8.21
N ARG A 290 0.85 -18.78 -9.35
CA ARG A 290 0.02 -20.00 -9.44
C ARG A 290 0.79 -21.26 -9.10
N HIS A 291 2.07 -21.36 -9.44
CA HIS A 291 2.87 -22.54 -9.08
C HIS A 291 3.14 -22.55 -7.58
N ALA A 292 3.52 -21.41 -7.01
CA ALA A 292 3.75 -21.24 -5.58
C ALA A 292 2.50 -21.48 -4.72
N THR A 293 1.30 -21.24 -5.26
CA THR A 293 0.02 -21.47 -4.57
C THR A 293 -0.62 -22.82 -4.90
N GLY A 294 -0.07 -23.60 -5.84
CA GLY A 294 -0.62 -24.89 -6.25
C GLY A 294 -1.83 -24.81 -7.19
N ASN A 295 -2.11 -23.63 -7.78
CA ASN A 295 -3.22 -23.39 -8.70
C ASN A 295 -2.81 -23.45 -10.18
N ALA A 296 -1.54 -23.71 -10.49
CA ALA A 296 -1.00 -23.60 -11.84
C ALA A 296 -1.43 -24.74 -12.77
N ASN A 297 -1.68 -24.37 -14.02
CA ASN A 297 -1.53 -25.27 -15.15
C ASN A 297 -0.05 -25.37 -15.57
N PRO A 298 0.37 -26.40 -16.32
CA PRO A 298 1.76 -26.57 -16.74
C PRO A 298 2.35 -25.38 -17.53
N SER A 299 1.51 -24.62 -18.24
CA SER A 299 1.91 -23.46 -19.04
C SER A 299 1.94 -22.15 -18.27
N ASP A 300 1.54 -22.14 -17.00
CA ASP A 300 1.62 -20.96 -16.16
C ASP A 300 3.06 -20.68 -15.74
N HIS A 301 3.33 -19.44 -15.36
CA HIS A 301 4.63 -19.03 -14.84
C HIS A 301 4.46 -18.10 -13.66
N ASP A 302 5.35 -18.25 -12.69
CA ASP A 302 5.42 -17.38 -11.53
C ASP A 302 6.38 -16.21 -11.77
N PHE A 303 6.13 -15.10 -11.09
CA PHE A 303 7.05 -13.98 -11.05
C PHE A 303 8.38 -14.42 -10.42
N THR A 304 9.46 -14.07 -11.10
CA THR A 304 10.83 -14.47 -10.71
C THR A 304 11.62 -13.28 -10.14
N ILE A 305 11.18 -12.07 -10.44
CA ILE A 305 11.77 -10.80 -10.03
C ILE A 305 10.67 -9.88 -9.53
N PHE A 306 10.95 -9.19 -8.43
CA PHE A 306 10.12 -8.13 -7.89
C PHE A 306 10.92 -6.83 -7.92
N ARG A 307 10.38 -5.78 -8.55
CA ARG A 307 11.01 -4.46 -8.56
C ARG A 307 10.40 -3.57 -7.51
N ARG A 308 11.23 -3.21 -6.55
CA ARG A 308 10.88 -2.25 -5.51
C ARG A 308 11.39 -0.87 -5.88
N TYR A 309 10.51 0.12 -5.85
CA TYR A 309 10.90 1.48 -6.16
C TYR A 309 11.97 1.97 -5.19
N LYS A 310 13.14 2.34 -5.72
CA LYS A 310 14.14 3.12 -4.98
C LYS A 310 13.48 4.47 -4.79
N HIS A 311 13.18 4.83 -3.56
CA HIS A 311 12.58 6.13 -3.26
C HIS A 311 13.55 7.19 -3.77
N SER A 312 13.33 7.68 -4.99
CA SER A 312 14.07 8.80 -5.50
C SER A 312 13.49 10.01 -4.78
N THR A 313 14.36 10.83 -4.23
CA THR A 313 14.03 12.24 -4.00
C THR A 313 13.28 12.76 -5.23
N PRO A 314 12.20 13.55 -5.06
CA PRO A 314 11.70 14.35 -6.18
C PRO A 314 12.90 15.08 -6.78
N GLN A 315 13.17 14.87 -8.07
CA GLN A 315 14.07 15.74 -8.81
C GLN A 315 13.29 16.96 -9.26
#